data_AF-U1F3D2-F1
#
_entry.id   AF-U1F3D2-F1
#
_cell.length_a   1.000
_cell.length_b   1.000
_cell.length_c   1.000
_cell.angle_alpha   90.00
_cell.angle_beta   90.00
_cell.angle_gamma   90.00
#
_symmetry.space_group_name_H-M   'P 1'
#
loop_
_entity.id
_entity.type
_entity.pdbx_description
1 polymer ?
#
loop_
_entity_poly.entity_id
_entity_poly.type
_entity_poly.pdbx_seq_one_letter_code
_entity_poly.pdbx_strand_id
1 'polypeptide(L)'
;MMGSASSTHDDIVATLKDAGLDPAQVRTLIEATFAEDLRWGPDVTTEAIFGDERATAQVVSRAHGTLAGVPVGAYALQFMAPYSPAHRLTSQGSHETQVHV
;
A
#
# COMPACT_ATOMS: atom_id res chain seq x y z
N MET A 1 -0.06 -20.53 -14.66
CA MET A 1 1.19 -19.74 -14.59
C MET A 1 0.78 -18.27 -14.59
N MET A 2 0.47 -17.71 -13.41
CA MET A 2 -0.06 -16.34 -13.28
C MET A 2 1.12 -15.40 -13.01
N GLY A 3 1.38 -14.49 -13.95
CA GLY A 3 2.53 -13.58 -13.89
C GLY A 3 2.40 -12.58 -12.73
N SER A 4 3.49 -12.44 -11.97
CA SER A 4 3.65 -11.43 -10.94
C SER A 4 3.78 -10.04 -11.59
N ALA A 5 2.69 -9.27 -11.66
CA ALA A 5 2.78 -7.88 -12.08
C ALA A 5 3.37 -7.03 -10.94
N SER A 6 4.48 -6.36 -11.21
CA SER A 6 5.01 -5.31 -10.34
C SER A 6 4.32 -4.01 -10.76
N SER A 7 3.39 -3.48 -9.96
CA SER A 7 2.77 -2.18 -10.25
C SER A 7 3.73 -1.05 -9.89
N THR A 8 4.07 -0.25 -10.88
CA THR A 8 4.85 0.99 -10.73
C THR A 8 3.99 2.10 -10.10
N HIS A 9 4.61 3.22 -9.74
CA HIS A 9 3.88 4.43 -9.32
C HIS A 9 2.86 4.87 -10.38
N ASP A 10 3.25 4.87 -11.65
CA ASP A 10 2.39 5.27 -12.75
C ASP A 10 1.19 4.33 -12.91
N ASP A 11 1.38 3.03 -12.69
CA ASP A 11 0.28 2.04 -12.71
C ASP A 11 -0.73 2.30 -11.58
N ILE A 12 -0.25 2.64 -10.37
CA ILE A 12 -1.11 2.99 -9.23
C ILE A 12 -1.88 4.28 -9.53
N VAL A 13 -1.20 5.31 -10.05
CA VAL A 13 -1.83 6.59 -10.41
C VAL A 13 -2.88 6.41 -11.52
N ALA A 14 -2.61 5.57 -12.52
CA ALA A 14 -3.58 5.23 -13.55
C ALA A 14 -4.81 4.53 -12.94
N THR A 15 -4.59 3.53 -12.07
CA THR A 15 -5.69 2.81 -11.41
C THR A 15 -6.56 3.72 -10.53
N LEU A 16 -5.95 4.71 -9.85
CA LEU A 16 -6.71 5.71 -9.09
C LEU A 16 -7.61 6.55 -10.01
N LYS A 17 -7.07 7.02 -11.14
CA LYS A 17 -7.83 7.80 -12.13
C LYS A 17 -8.97 6.97 -12.74
N ASP A 18 -8.72 5.71 -13.09
CA ASP A 18 -9.73 4.79 -13.61
C ASP A 18 -10.86 4.53 -12.60
N ALA A 19 -10.53 4.56 -11.31
CA ALA A 19 -11.50 4.51 -10.21
C ALA A 19 -12.22 5.84 -9.94
N GLY A 20 -11.94 6.90 -10.72
CA GLY A 20 -12.54 8.23 -10.57
C GLY A 20 -11.97 9.04 -9.41
N LEU A 21 -10.81 8.67 -8.86
CA LEU A 21 -10.15 9.37 -7.78
C LEU A 21 -9.10 10.34 -8.32
N ASP A 22 -8.99 11.50 -7.69
CA ASP A 22 -7.92 12.46 -7.94
C ASP A 22 -6.65 12.03 -7.17
N PRO A 23 -5.56 11.64 -7.85
CA PRO A 23 -4.33 11.20 -7.18
C PRO A 23 -3.72 12.25 -6.25
N ALA A 24 -3.91 13.54 -6.53
CA ALA A 24 -3.40 14.60 -5.67
C ALA A 24 -4.17 14.66 -4.34
N GLN A 25 -5.50 14.54 -4.39
CA GLN A 25 -6.31 14.47 -3.17
C GLN A 25 -6.01 13.21 -2.35
N VAL A 26 -5.83 12.06 -3.02
CA VAL A 26 -5.46 10.81 -2.35
C VAL A 26 -4.09 10.95 -1.67
N ARG A 27 -3.11 11.58 -2.31
CA ARG A 27 -1.80 11.87 -1.71
C ARG A 27 -1.93 12.75 -0.47
N THR A 28 -2.69 13.85 -0.54
CA THR A 28 -2.92 14.75 0.60
C THR A 28 -3.57 14.01 1.77
N LEU A 29 -4.54 13.12 1.50
CA LEU A 29 -5.18 12.30 2.52
C LEU A 29 -4.15 11.38 3.20
N ILE A 30 -3.33 10.67 2.41
CA ILE A 30 -2.29 9.77 2.92
C ILE A 30 -1.26 10.53 3.79
N GLU A 31 -0.80 11.69 3.32
CA GLU A 31 0.13 12.54 4.09
C GLU A 31 -0.46 12.96 5.44
N ALA A 32 -1.73 13.38 5.45
CA ALA A 32 -2.42 13.77 6.68
C ALA A 32 -2.57 12.58 7.65
N THR A 33 -2.88 11.39 7.12
CA THR A 33 -2.99 10.16 7.93
C THR A 33 -1.66 9.80 8.58
N PHE A 34 -0.55 9.81 7.85
CA PHE A 34 0.76 9.52 8.45
C PHE A 34 1.23 10.63 9.41
N ALA A 35 0.93 11.89 9.11
CA ALA A 35 1.24 13.00 10.02
C ALA A 35 0.45 12.92 11.34
N GLU A 36 -0.77 12.37 11.31
CA GLU A 36 -1.54 12.06 12.52
C GLU A 36 -0.92 10.89 13.29
N ASP A 37 -0.75 9.74 12.63
CA ASP A 37 -0.33 8.48 13.25
C ASP A 37 1.09 8.57 13.85
N LEU A 38 2.00 9.24 13.14
CA LEU A 38 3.40 9.42 13.52
C LEU A 38 3.69 10.76 14.20
N ARG A 39 2.66 11.48 14.65
CA ARG A 39 2.77 12.82 15.27
C ARG A 39 3.81 12.87 16.39
N TRP A 40 3.92 11.80 17.17
CA TRP A 40 4.71 11.76 18.40
C TRP A 40 6.11 11.14 18.21
N GLY A 41 6.49 10.87 16.97
CA GLY A 41 7.74 10.22 16.62
C GLY A 41 7.54 8.97 15.76
N PRO A 42 8.63 8.27 15.43
CA PRO A 42 8.57 7.05 14.64
C PRO A 42 7.89 5.90 15.41
N ASP A 43 7.60 4.79 14.72
CA ASP A 43 7.15 3.56 15.36
C ASP A 43 8.28 2.92 16.16
N VAL A 44 8.34 3.29 17.44
CA VAL A 44 9.36 2.83 18.40
C VAL A 44 9.36 1.31 18.60
N THR A 45 8.24 0.62 18.35
CA THR A 45 8.18 -0.84 18.50
C THR A 45 8.90 -1.49 17.33
N THR A 46 8.66 -0.97 16.11
CA THR A 46 9.34 -1.44 14.91
C THR A 46 10.85 -1.18 15.00
N GLU A 47 11.27 0.05 15.34
CA GLU A 47 12.70 0.40 15.44
C GLU A 47 13.46 -0.39 16.51
N ALA A 48 12.80 -0.78 17.60
CA ALA A 48 13.44 -1.53 18.69
C ALA A 48 13.64 -3.02 18.37
N ILE A 49 12.91 -3.57 17.40
CA ILE A 49 12.84 -5.03 17.14
C ILE A 49 13.43 -5.39 15.77
N PHE A 50 13.22 -4.55 14.76
CA PHE A 50 13.56 -4.86 13.37
C PHE A 50 14.61 -3.90 12.81
N GLY A 51 15.48 -4.42 11.94
CA GLY A 51 16.44 -3.71 11.10
C GLY A 51 16.00 -3.68 9.63
N ASP A 52 16.76 -4.33 8.75
CA ASP A 52 16.52 -4.36 7.29
C ASP A 52 15.81 -5.64 6.80
N GLU A 53 15.19 -6.39 7.71
CA GLU A 53 14.48 -7.61 7.36
C GLU A 53 13.33 -7.33 6.39
N ARG A 54 13.08 -8.31 5.52
CA ARG A 54 11.99 -8.28 4.53
C ARG A 54 11.00 -9.37 4.82
N ALA A 55 9.72 -9.06 4.60
CA ALA A 55 8.63 -9.98 4.84
C ALA A 55 7.57 -9.86 3.74
N THR A 56 6.85 -10.94 3.52
CA THR A 56 5.65 -10.93 2.69
C THR A 56 4.43 -10.88 3.58
N ALA A 57 3.50 -9.97 3.27
CA ALA A 57 2.28 -9.77 4.03
C ALA A 57 1.04 -9.96 3.15
N GLN A 58 -0.06 -10.34 3.79
CA GLN A 58 -1.37 -10.47 3.15
C GLN A 58 -2.41 -9.65 3.90
N VAL A 59 -3.25 -8.93 3.16
CA VAL A 59 -4.42 -8.24 3.70
C VAL A 59 -5.66 -9.09 3.41
N VAL A 60 -6.28 -9.61 4.46
CA VAL A 60 -7.40 -10.56 4.36
C VAL A 60 -8.65 -10.02 5.07
N SER A 61 -9.81 -10.23 4.46
CA SER A 61 -11.10 -9.89 5.08
C SER A 61 -11.46 -10.87 6.18
N ARG A 62 -11.91 -10.39 7.34
CA ARG A 62 -12.40 -11.24 8.45
C ARG A 62 -13.91 -11.51 8.40
N ALA A 63 -14.61 -10.91 7.45
CA ALA A 63 -16.05 -11.05 7.23
C ALA A 63 -16.38 -10.74 5.76
N HIS A 64 -17.58 -11.14 5.31
CA HIS A 64 -18.08 -10.81 3.98
C HIS A 64 -18.34 -9.31 3.81
N GLY A 65 -18.07 -8.79 2.61
CA GLY A 65 -18.30 -7.40 2.24
C GLY A 65 -17.85 -7.09 0.82
N THR A 66 -17.92 -5.82 0.45
CA THR A 66 -17.43 -5.32 -0.85
C THR A 66 -16.08 -4.64 -0.65
N LEU A 67 -15.07 -5.09 -1.40
CA LEU A 67 -13.74 -4.51 -1.36
C LEU A 67 -13.73 -3.16 -2.10
N ALA A 68 -13.14 -2.14 -1.47
CA ALA A 68 -12.90 -0.83 -2.04
C ALA A 68 -11.57 -0.25 -1.51
N GLY A 69 -11.00 0.71 -2.23
CA GLY A 69 -9.79 1.41 -1.77
C GLY A 69 -8.46 0.69 -1.97
N VAL A 70 -8.42 -0.44 -2.69
CA VAL A 70 -7.18 -1.16 -3.03
C VAL A 70 -6.09 -0.23 -3.62
N PRO A 71 -6.35 0.60 -4.64
CA PRO A 71 -5.32 1.50 -5.17
C PRO A 71 -4.91 2.62 -4.20
N VAL A 72 -5.75 2.97 -3.22
CA VAL A 72 -5.40 3.91 -2.15
C VAL A 72 -4.44 3.26 -1.16
N GLY A 73 -4.73 2.03 -0.72
CA GLY A 73 -3.84 1.26 0.16
C GLY A 73 -2.49 0.97 -0.50
N ALA A 74 -2.51 0.62 -1.79
CA ALA A 74 -1.31 0.51 -2.63
C ALA A 74 -0.45 1.78 -2.61
N TYR A 75 -1.08 2.94 -2.80
CA TYR A 75 -0.38 4.22 -2.80
C TYR A 75 0.18 4.57 -1.42
N ALA A 76 -0.52 4.25 -0.33
CA ALA A 76 -0.03 4.47 1.03
C ALA A 76 1.23 3.64 1.34
N LEU A 77 1.26 2.37 0.90
CA LEU A 77 2.45 1.52 1.05
C LEU A 77 3.63 2.04 0.24
N GLN A 78 3.38 2.44 -1.02
CA GLN A 78 4.40 3.05 -1.85
C GLN A 78 4.90 4.39 -1.29
N PHE A 79 4.04 5.17 -0.64
CA PHE A 79 4.40 6.44 -0.01
C PHE A 79 5.42 6.24 1.13
N MET A 80 5.28 5.16 1.91
CA MET A 80 6.18 4.83 3.01
C MET A 80 7.42 4.04 2.59
N ALA A 81 7.38 3.39 1.43
CA ALA A 81 8.51 2.63 0.94
C ALA A 81 9.72 3.57 0.74
N PRO A 82 10.88 3.32 1.37
CA PRO A 82 12.10 3.98 0.95
C PRO A 82 12.29 3.69 -0.54
N TYR A 83 12.63 4.69 -1.36
CA TYR A 83 12.82 4.52 -2.81
C TYR A 83 13.65 3.26 -3.09
N SER A 84 12.96 2.19 -3.51
CA SER A 84 13.52 0.89 -3.80
C SER A 84 12.80 0.41 -5.05
N PRO A 85 13.50 0.06 -6.13
CA PRO A 85 12.90 -0.30 -7.42
C PRO A 85 12.10 -1.62 -7.39
N ALA A 86 11.81 -2.20 -6.21
CA ALA A 86 11.28 -3.55 -6.03
C ALA A 86 9.93 -3.64 -5.28
N HIS A 87 9.22 -2.52 -5.03
CA HIS A 87 7.90 -2.58 -4.38
C HIS A 87 6.89 -3.32 -5.28
N ARG A 88 6.25 -4.38 -4.77
CA ARG A 88 5.38 -5.26 -5.58
C ARG A 88 4.03 -5.43 -4.90
N LEU A 89 2.97 -5.01 -5.58
CA LEU A 89 1.59 -5.23 -5.16
C LEU A 89 0.93 -6.21 -6.13
N THR A 90 0.36 -7.30 -5.64
CA THR A 90 -0.34 -8.27 -6.49
C THR A 90 -1.82 -8.31 -6.12
N SER A 91 -2.68 -8.12 -7.12
CA SER A 91 -4.12 -8.38 -7.00
C SER A 91 -4.42 -9.79 -7.50
N GLN A 92 -4.99 -10.64 -6.64
CA GLN A 92 -5.70 -11.84 -7.08
C GLN A 92 -7.19 -11.64 -6.77
N GLY A 93 -8.06 -12.10 -7.67
CA GLY A 93 -9.49 -11.81 -7.64
C GLY A 93 -10.21 -12.11 -6.30
N SER A 94 -11.30 -11.36 -6.13
CA SER A 94 -12.40 -11.36 -5.14
C SER A 94 -12.13 -11.39 -3.63
N HIS A 95 -11.01 -11.90 -3.10
CA HIS A 95 -10.84 -11.97 -1.64
C HIS A 95 -9.42 -11.71 -1.09
N GLU A 96 -8.42 -11.44 -1.93
CA GLU A 96 -7.02 -11.43 -1.47
C GLU A 96 -6.17 -10.35 -2.15
N THR A 97 -5.60 -9.45 -1.36
CA THR A 97 -4.58 -8.49 -1.81
C THR A 97 -3.27 -8.81 -1.10
N GLN A 98 -2.24 -9.15 -1.86
CA GLN A 98 -0.91 -9.43 -1.31
C GLN A 98 0.02 -8.25 -1.56
N VAL A 99 0.78 -7.90 -0.53
CA VAL A 99 1.74 -6.80 -0.54
C VAL A 99 3.13 -7.41 -0.33
N HIS A 100 3.99 -7.27 -1.33
CA HIS A 100 5.40 -7.60 -1.24
C HIS A 100 6.20 -6.32 -0.97
N VAL A 101 6.74 -6.22 0.24
CA VAL A 101 7.67 -5.16 0.68
C VAL A 101 9.09 -5.71 0.68
#